data_AF-A0A7W8SN10-F1
#
_entry.id   AF-A0A7W8SN10-F1
#
_cell.length_a   1.000
_cell.length_b   1.000
_cell.length_c   1.000
_cell.angle_alpha   90.00
_cell.angle_beta   90.00
_cell.angle_gamma   90.00
#
_symmetry.space_group_name_H-M   'P 1'
#
loop_
_entity.id
_entity.type
_entity.pdbx_description
1 polymer ?
#
loop_
_entity_poly.entity_id
_entity_poly.type
_entity_poly.pdbx_seq_one_letter_code
_entity_poly.pdbx_strand_id
1 'polypeptide(L)'
;MNGVLFLFAQTLRWVQAGGSFLYDATFASDPDVGGYPQGAVLLNAALSGFWINTVEHNVTDPDATDGNAQGWLSMNPDWNATSGPGQILNRPDLAKVATSGRYDDLSGLPVLAAVATSGSYIDLVNAPVPGNYSGVIASSTTTILNASANGALVVISGTSHTTILPTPIGRAGIRIDLLNGTSYTQTVSTPSGTHINSPGVAADSTSSFALQPSFTIVRMASDGSNWFADPPQSNADWNATAGIAQILHKPALAPVATSCNYADLTNRPASAIVNLQAGAAVMLDLTLIVNGAPEILFNLPVAGGATTTLTIANPPAAGVLAEFVLVVANSANSKIVWPASIRWPQGSAPSLTGVAGKLDTFVIYTQDGGATYCGFVAAQNQ
;
A
#
# COMPACT_ATOMS: atom_id res chain seq x y z
N MET A 1 67.17 38.59 14.77
CA MET A 1 66.64 37.95 13.54
C MET A 1 65.25 38.53 13.29
N ASN A 2 64.96 39.03 12.10
CA ASN A 2 63.75 39.84 11.83
C ASN A 2 62.49 38.96 11.97
N GLY A 3 61.76 39.10 13.07
CA GLY A 3 60.64 38.21 13.42
C GLY A 3 59.51 38.18 12.39
N VAL A 4 59.29 39.29 11.69
CA VAL A 4 58.24 39.42 10.67
C VAL A 4 58.51 38.60 9.40
N LEU A 5 59.75 38.61 8.87
CA LEU A 5 60.11 37.81 7.70
C LEU A 5 60.09 36.31 8.01
N PHE A 6 60.42 35.95 9.25
CA PHE A 6 60.33 34.59 9.71
C PHE A 6 58.88 34.11 9.79
N LEU A 7 57.96 34.94 10.29
CA LEU A 7 56.53 34.65 10.32
C LEU A 7 55.96 34.47 8.90
N PHE A 8 56.24 35.38 7.97
CA PHE A 8 55.79 35.23 6.58
C PHE A 8 56.31 33.94 5.92
N ALA A 9 57.59 33.59 6.14
CA ALA A 9 58.15 32.35 5.61
C ALA A 9 57.48 31.11 6.21
N GLN A 10 57.06 31.14 7.48
CA GLN A 10 56.31 30.04 8.09
C GLN A 10 54.91 29.91 7.50
N THR A 11 54.17 31.02 7.36
CA THR A 11 52.83 31.01 6.75
C THR A 11 52.88 30.48 5.32
N LEU A 12 53.87 30.91 4.52
CA LEU A 12 54.08 30.40 3.16
C LEU A 12 54.34 28.89 3.13
N ARG A 13 55.21 28.39 4.02
CA ARG A 13 55.49 26.95 4.12
C ARG A 13 54.26 26.16 4.55
N TRP A 14 53.45 26.69 5.46
CA TRP A 14 52.20 26.07 5.90
C TRP A 14 51.22 25.90 4.74
N VAL A 15 50.95 26.98 3.99
CA VAL A 15 50.04 26.93 2.84
C VAL A 15 50.57 26.04 1.72
N GLN A 16 51.88 26.11 1.43
CA GLN A 16 52.53 25.23 0.45
C GLN A 16 52.47 23.75 0.85
N ALA A 17 52.37 23.46 2.14
CA ALA A 17 52.16 22.11 2.66
C ALA A 17 50.67 21.68 2.65
N GLY A 18 49.76 22.51 2.13
CA GLY A 18 48.31 22.25 2.10
C GLY A 18 47.57 22.73 3.36
N GLY A 19 48.24 23.46 4.23
CA GLY A 19 47.66 24.03 5.43
C GLY A 19 46.58 25.08 5.14
N SER A 20 45.54 25.09 5.96
CA SER A 20 44.44 26.05 5.91
C SER A 20 44.35 26.84 7.23
N PHE A 21 43.52 27.88 7.26
CA PHE A 21 43.36 28.74 8.43
C PHE A 21 41.94 28.70 8.96
N LEU A 22 41.81 28.79 10.28
CA LEU A 22 40.54 29.03 10.97
C LEU A 22 40.18 30.52 10.90
N TYR A 23 38.94 30.84 11.24
CA TYR A 23 38.55 32.21 11.51
C TYR A 23 39.36 32.80 12.69
N ASP A 24 39.88 34.01 12.49
CA ASP A 24 40.59 34.79 13.51
C ASP A 24 39.91 36.15 13.64
N ALA A 25 39.26 36.37 14.79
CA ALA A 25 38.54 37.61 15.07
C ALA A 25 39.45 38.85 15.14
N THR A 26 40.73 38.68 15.52
CA THR A 26 41.70 39.78 15.59
C THR A 26 42.10 40.20 14.18
N PHE A 27 42.37 39.24 13.31
CA PHE A 27 42.63 39.50 11.88
C PHE A 27 41.42 40.13 11.20
N ALA A 28 40.22 39.59 11.47
CA ALA A 28 38.98 40.08 10.88
C ALA A 28 38.68 41.54 11.27
N SER A 29 38.98 41.93 12.50
CA SER A 29 38.72 43.28 13.03
C SER A 29 39.89 44.27 12.87
N ASP A 30 41.03 43.83 12.31
CA ASP A 30 42.17 44.69 12.05
C ASP A 30 41.80 45.76 11.00
N PRO A 31 41.89 47.07 11.33
CA PRO A 31 41.50 48.15 10.41
C PRO A 31 42.39 48.24 9.16
N ASP A 32 43.62 47.72 9.19
CA ASP A 32 44.52 47.70 8.04
C ASP A 32 44.22 46.54 7.07
N VAL A 33 43.57 45.48 7.56
CA VAL A 33 43.09 44.34 6.77
C VAL A 33 41.67 44.59 6.26
N GLY A 34 40.79 45.05 7.15
CA GLY A 34 39.39 45.32 6.87
C GLY A 34 38.56 44.07 6.62
N GLY A 35 38.80 42.96 7.34
CA GLY A 35 38.04 41.72 7.22
C GLY A 35 38.50 40.77 6.11
N TYR A 36 37.84 39.60 6.03
CA TYR A 36 38.13 38.62 5.00
C TYR A 36 37.57 39.06 3.63
N PRO A 37 38.33 38.96 2.54
CA PRO A 37 37.84 39.30 1.21
C PRO A 37 36.86 38.26 0.65
N GLN A 38 36.05 38.64 -0.33
CA GLN A 38 35.16 37.70 -1.02
C GLN A 38 35.95 36.54 -1.63
N GLY A 39 35.45 35.32 -1.51
CA GLY A 39 36.13 34.12 -1.97
C GLY A 39 37.21 33.58 -1.02
N ALA A 40 37.46 34.23 0.11
CA ALA A 40 38.31 33.66 1.16
C ALA A 40 37.74 32.29 1.61
N VAL A 41 38.62 31.30 1.73
CA VAL A 41 38.26 29.96 2.20
C VAL A 41 38.88 29.74 3.57
N LEU A 42 38.03 29.45 4.56
CA LEU A 42 38.43 29.17 5.93
C LEU A 42 38.02 27.75 6.31
N LEU A 43 38.87 27.10 7.10
CA LEU A 43 38.53 25.85 7.74
C LEU A 43 37.58 26.15 8.90
N ASN A 44 36.55 25.32 9.07
CA ASN A 44 35.67 25.44 10.22
C ASN A 44 36.40 25.10 11.53
N ALA A 45 35.91 25.62 12.65
CA ALA A 45 36.51 25.39 13.98
C ALA A 45 36.63 23.90 14.35
N ALA A 46 35.78 23.05 13.77
CA ALA A 46 35.78 21.60 13.99
C ALA A 46 36.76 20.81 13.09
N LEU A 47 37.50 21.50 12.20
CA LEU A 47 38.45 20.91 11.24
C LEU A 47 37.83 19.86 10.31
N SER A 48 36.52 19.96 10.09
CA SER A 48 35.67 18.99 9.42
C SER A 48 35.03 19.53 8.14
N GLY A 49 35.35 20.75 7.74
CA GLY A 49 34.72 21.41 6.60
C GLY A 49 35.33 22.77 6.30
N PHE A 50 34.93 23.33 5.17
CA PHE A 50 35.38 24.65 4.73
C PHE A 50 34.20 25.59 4.52
N TRP A 51 34.44 26.87 4.83
CA TRP A 51 33.57 27.99 4.56
C TRP A 51 34.16 28.81 3.41
N ILE A 52 33.33 29.22 2.45
CA ILE A 52 33.69 30.22 1.45
C ILE A 52 32.97 31.53 1.74
N ASN A 53 33.75 32.61 1.79
CA ASN A 53 33.21 33.95 1.96
C ASN A 53 32.55 34.43 0.66
N THR A 54 31.41 35.07 0.77
CA THR A 54 30.61 35.56 -0.36
C THR A 54 30.47 37.08 -0.39
N VAL A 55 31.01 37.78 0.61
CA VAL A 55 30.99 39.24 0.70
C VAL A 55 32.38 39.79 0.94
N GLU A 56 32.65 41.01 0.47
CA GLU A 56 33.90 41.70 0.80
C GLU A 56 33.92 42.16 2.25
N HIS A 57 35.12 42.33 2.81
CA HIS A 57 35.33 42.87 4.15
C HIS A 57 34.55 42.13 5.25
N ASN A 58 34.43 40.80 5.15
CA ASN A 58 33.63 40.03 6.06
C ASN A 58 34.34 39.89 7.42
N VAL A 59 33.73 40.45 8.46
CA VAL A 59 34.22 40.41 9.84
C VAL A 59 33.45 39.42 10.71
N THR A 60 32.49 38.69 10.12
CA THR A 60 31.64 37.76 10.87
C THR A 60 32.29 36.40 10.98
N ASP A 61 32.06 35.74 12.11
CA ASP A 61 32.53 34.37 12.35
C ASP A 61 31.63 33.37 11.59
N PRO A 62 32.18 32.58 10.63
CA PRO A 62 31.41 31.58 9.90
C PRO A 62 30.82 30.47 10.78
N ASP A 63 31.40 30.20 11.95
CA ASP A 63 30.94 29.17 12.88
C ASP A 63 29.99 29.73 13.96
N ALA A 64 29.59 31.00 13.85
CA ALA A 64 28.67 31.63 14.80
C ALA A 64 27.28 30.96 14.79
N THR A 65 26.83 30.50 15.96
CA THR A 65 25.54 29.80 16.13
C THR A 65 24.38 30.74 16.48
N ASP A 66 24.66 32.03 16.65
CA ASP A 66 23.72 33.09 17.02
C ASP A 66 23.06 33.78 15.81
N GLY A 67 23.29 33.25 14.61
CA GLY A 67 22.77 33.79 13.34
C GLY A 67 23.63 34.89 12.73
N ASN A 68 24.80 35.21 13.31
CA ASN A 68 25.71 36.22 12.79
C ASN A 68 26.70 35.70 11.72
N ALA A 69 26.66 34.42 11.33
CA ALA A 69 27.53 33.82 10.30
C ALA A 69 27.20 34.26 8.85
N GLN A 70 26.92 35.55 8.67
CA GLN A 70 26.46 36.11 7.40
C GLN A 70 27.58 36.13 6.34
N GLY A 71 27.20 35.94 5.09
CA GLY A 71 28.15 36.00 3.99
C GLY A 71 29.07 34.78 3.88
N TRP A 72 28.84 33.70 4.63
CA TRP A 72 29.58 32.44 4.51
C TRP A 72 28.71 31.33 3.91
N LEU A 73 29.28 30.54 2.99
CA LEU A 73 28.65 29.31 2.48
C LEU A 73 29.50 28.11 2.83
N SER A 74 28.86 27.04 3.31
CA SER A 74 29.56 25.77 3.54
C SER A 74 29.91 25.12 2.21
N MET A 75 31.12 24.57 2.12
CA MET A 75 31.54 23.72 1.01
C MET A 75 31.17 22.26 1.23
N ASN A 76 30.70 21.88 2.42
CA ASN A 76 30.21 20.53 2.65
C ASN A 76 28.93 20.30 1.81
N PRO A 77 28.75 19.10 1.22
CA PRO A 77 27.50 18.74 0.58
C PRO A 77 26.34 18.92 1.55
N ASP A 78 25.30 19.63 1.13
CA ASP A 78 24.09 19.83 1.91
C ASP A 78 22.90 19.31 1.11
N TRP A 79 22.13 18.41 1.73
CA TRP A 79 20.94 17.86 1.11
C TRP A 79 19.90 18.93 0.78
N ASN A 80 19.82 20.02 1.52
CA ASN A 80 18.85 21.10 1.31
C ASN A 80 19.37 22.22 0.39
N ALA A 81 20.66 22.22 0.02
CA ALA A 81 21.22 23.25 -0.84
C ALA A 81 20.60 23.20 -2.25
N THR A 82 20.11 24.36 -2.72
CA THR A 82 19.55 24.56 -4.06
C THR A 82 20.48 25.32 -5.00
N SER A 83 21.60 25.82 -4.47
CA SER A 83 22.66 26.55 -5.19
C SER A 83 23.96 26.54 -4.38
N GLY A 84 25.06 26.99 -4.98
CA GLY A 84 26.34 27.15 -4.30
C GLY A 84 27.20 25.87 -4.26
N PRO A 85 28.38 25.93 -3.61
CA PRO A 85 29.39 24.86 -3.66
C PRO A 85 28.95 23.56 -2.95
N GLY A 86 28.07 23.65 -1.95
CA GLY A 86 27.50 22.48 -1.26
C GLY A 86 26.32 21.81 -1.99
N GLN A 87 25.91 22.30 -3.17
CA GLN A 87 24.75 21.76 -3.89
C GLN A 87 25.04 20.37 -4.47
N ILE A 88 24.14 19.43 -4.20
CA ILE A 88 24.15 18.09 -4.82
C ILE A 88 23.36 18.15 -6.14
N LEU A 89 24.07 18.22 -7.27
CA LEU A 89 23.47 18.44 -8.60
C LEU A 89 22.53 17.32 -9.07
N ASN A 90 22.81 16.07 -8.70
CA ASN A 90 21.99 14.90 -9.04
C ASN A 90 21.36 14.29 -7.78
N ARG A 91 20.84 15.14 -6.89
CA ARG A 91 20.17 14.70 -5.67
C ARG A 91 18.94 13.87 -6.04
N PRO A 92 18.79 12.63 -5.54
CA PRO A 92 17.59 11.84 -5.77
C PRO A 92 16.35 12.47 -5.15
N ASP A 93 15.24 12.45 -5.88
CA ASP A 93 13.92 12.75 -5.33
C ASP A 93 13.41 11.52 -4.58
N LEU A 94 13.35 11.60 -3.25
CA LEU A 94 12.85 10.49 -2.42
C LEU A 94 11.33 10.46 -2.46
N ALA A 95 10.76 9.26 -2.69
CA ALA A 95 9.34 9.03 -2.51
C ALA A 95 8.95 9.31 -1.04
N LYS A 96 7.75 9.82 -0.81
CA LYS A 96 7.26 10.18 0.53
C LYS A 96 7.38 9.01 1.52
N VAL A 97 7.02 7.79 1.08
CA VAL A 97 7.14 6.55 1.87
C VAL A 97 8.57 6.25 2.33
N ALA A 98 9.60 6.69 1.60
CA ALA A 98 11.00 6.45 1.98
C ALA A 98 11.42 7.23 3.24
N THR A 99 10.72 8.33 3.54
CA THR A 99 10.97 9.14 4.75
C THR A 99 9.94 8.89 5.85
N SER A 100 8.68 8.65 5.48
CA SER A 100 7.60 8.46 6.46
C SER A 100 7.46 7.02 6.96
N GLY A 101 7.77 6.03 6.10
CA GLY A 101 7.52 4.62 6.37
C GLY A 101 6.03 4.26 6.49
N ARG A 102 5.10 5.12 6.06
CA ARG A 102 3.65 4.87 6.17
C ARG A 102 3.11 4.18 4.92
N TYR A 103 2.24 3.19 5.13
CA TYR A 103 1.56 2.51 4.02
C TYR A 103 0.78 3.48 3.12
N ASP A 104 0.12 4.49 3.72
CA ASP A 104 -0.69 5.49 2.99
C ASP A 104 0.12 6.36 2.02
N ASP A 105 1.45 6.39 2.17
CA ASP A 105 2.34 7.15 1.29
C ASP A 105 2.83 6.33 0.08
N LEU A 106 2.35 5.08 -0.08
CA LEU A 106 2.55 4.28 -1.29
C LEU A 106 1.70 4.82 -2.44
N SER A 107 2.34 5.01 -3.59
CA SER A 107 1.66 5.31 -4.86
C SER A 107 1.40 4.05 -5.67
N GLY A 108 0.41 4.07 -6.56
CA GLY A 108 0.16 2.95 -7.48
C GLY A 108 -0.38 1.69 -6.81
N LEU A 109 -1.11 1.86 -5.71
CA LEU A 109 -1.82 0.77 -5.05
C LEU A 109 -2.76 0.06 -6.06
N PRO A 110 -2.87 -1.29 -6.01
CA PRO A 110 -3.76 -2.03 -6.90
C PRO A 110 -5.20 -1.52 -6.81
N VAL A 111 -5.77 -1.16 -7.96
CA VAL A 111 -7.21 -0.87 -8.07
C VAL A 111 -7.92 -2.17 -8.42
N LEU A 112 -8.71 -2.69 -7.49
CA LEU A 112 -9.53 -3.87 -7.73
C LEU A 112 -10.73 -3.49 -8.61
N ALA A 113 -11.10 -4.36 -9.54
CA ALA A 113 -12.33 -4.18 -10.33
C ALA A 113 -13.56 -4.28 -9.41
N ALA A 114 -14.66 -3.59 -9.75
CA ALA A 114 -15.89 -3.57 -8.94
C ALA A 114 -16.42 -4.97 -8.61
N VAL A 115 -16.32 -5.91 -9.57
CA VAL A 115 -16.70 -7.31 -9.36
C VAL A 115 -15.97 -7.98 -8.19
N ALA A 116 -14.71 -7.56 -7.91
CA ALA A 116 -13.92 -8.11 -6.81
C ALA A 116 -14.41 -7.64 -5.43
N THR A 117 -15.11 -6.51 -5.36
CA THR A 117 -15.63 -5.97 -4.09
C THR A 117 -17.12 -6.24 -3.90
N SER A 118 -17.93 -6.21 -4.95
CA SER A 118 -19.37 -6.44 -4.86
C SER A 118 -19.76 -7.92 -4.92
N GLY A 119 -18.92 -8.75 -5.56
CA GLY A 119 -19.29 -10.12 -5.96
C GLY A 119 -20.46 -10.20 -6.95
N SER A 120 -20.93 -9.06 -7.45
CA SER A 120 -22.13 -8.96 -8.26
C SER A 120 -21.85 -9.33 -9.71
N TYR A 121 -22.70 -10.20 -10.26
CA TYR A 121 -22.59 -10.59 -11.68
C TYR A 121 -22.71 -9.38 -12.63
N ILE A 122 -23.46 -8.35 -12.24
CA ILE A 122 -23.67 -7.15 -13.08
C ILE A 122 -22.40 -6.30 -13.24
N ASP A 123 -21.36 -6.53 -12.44
CA ASP A 123 -20.10 -5.80 -12.51
C ASP A 123 -19.15 -6.37 -13.58
N LEU A 124 -19.51 -7.50 -14.20
CA LEU A 124 -18.76 -8.11 -15.29
C LEU A 124 -19.01 -7.36 -16.60
N VAL A 125 -17.98 -6.65 -17.09
CA VAL A 125 -17.98 -6.09 -18.43
C VAL A 125 -17.83 -7.22 -19.46
N ASN A 126 -18.60 -7.17 -20.55
CA ASN A 126 -18.63 -8.20 -21.59
C ASN A 126 -19.02 -9.60 -21.07
N ALA A 127 -19.85 -9.66 -20.01
CA ALA A 127 -20.43 -10.91 -19.59
C ALA A 127 -21.16 -11.57 -20.78
N PRO A 128 -21.01 -12.89 -20.98
CA PRO A 128 -21.78 -13.61 -21.99
C PRO A 128 -23.26 -13.36 -21.73
N VAL A 129 -23.95 -12.71 -22.67
CA VAL A 129 -25.41 -12.59 -22.60
C VAL A 129 -25.94 -14.02 -22.56
N PRO A 130 -26.65 -14.45 -21.49
CA PRO A 130 -27.32 -15.73 -21.52
C PRO A 130 -28.20 -15.72 -22.75
N GLY A 131 -27.86 -16.55 -23.75
CA GLY A 131 -28.71 -16.70 -24.91
C GLY A 131 -30.12 -16.98 -24.40
N ASN A 132 -31.13 -16.32 -24.97
CA ASN A 132 -32.52 -16.67 -24.72
C ASN A 132 -32.75 -18.10 -25.22
N TYR A 133 -32.33 -19.09 -24.42
CA TYR A 133 -32.64 -20.49 -24.65
C TYR A 133 -34.10 -20.65 -24.26
N SER A 134 -34.99 -20.37 -25.20
CA SER A 134 -36.40 -20.74 -25.11
C SER A 134 -36.47 -22.27 -25.12
N GLY A 135 -36.34 -22.89 -23.96
CA GLY A 135 -36.51 -24.33 -23.78
C GLY A 135 -37.95 -24.72 -24.06
N VAL A 136 -38.25 -25.14 -25.29
CA VAL A 136 -39.51 -25.81 -25.58
C VAL A 136 -39.37 -27.24 -25.09
N ILE A 137 -39.95 -27.54 -23.92
CA ILE A 137 -40.05 -28.91 -23.41
C ILE A 137 -41.28 -29.56 -24.07
N ALA A 138 -41.03 -30.46 -25.02
CA ALA A 138 -42.04 -31.24 -25.69
C ALA A 138 -42.30 -32.54 -24.91
N SER A 139 -43.48 -32.69 -24.30
CA SER A 139 -43.89 -33.94 -23.62
C SER A 139 -44.89 -34.77 -24.45
N SER A 140 -45.10 -34.44 -25.73
CA SER A 140 -46.05 -35.10 -26.64
C SER A 140 -45.33 -35.77 -27.83
N THR A 141 -45.89 -36.87 -28.32
CA THR A 141 -45.40 -37.68 -29.47
C THR A 141 -45.15 -36.87 -30.76
N THR A 142 -45.72 -35.68 -30.88
CA THR A 142 -45.48 -34.73 -31.97
C THR A 142 -45.41 -33.31 -31.42
N THR A 143 -44.35 -32.57 -31.72
CA THR A 143 -44.23 -31.13 -31.39
C THR A 143 -43.76 -30.37 -32.62
N ILE A 144 -44.52 -29.35 -33.00
CA ILE A 144 -44.18 -28.42 -34.09
C ILE A 144 -43.48 -27.22 -33.46
N LEU A 145 -42.22 -27.02 -33.81
CA LEU A 145 -41.42 -25.90 -33.31
C LEU A 145 -41.56 -24.71 -34.26
N ASN A 146 -42.28 -23.66 -33.83
CA ASN A 146 -42.18 -22.34 -34.46
C ASN A 146 -40.86 -21.69 -34.00
N ALA A 147 -39.74 -22.12 -34.56
CA ALA A 147 -38.44 -21.56 -34.25
C ALA A 147 -38.28 -20.17 -34.90
N SER A 148 -38.79 -19.13 -34.24
CA SER A 148 -38.52 -17.72 -34.59
C SER A 148 -37.25 -17.17 -33.93
N ALA A 149 -36.61 -17.91 -33.02
CA ALA A 149 -35.44 -17.43 -32.29
C ALA A 149 -34.20 -18.24 -32.65
N ASN A 150 -33.21 -17.57 -33.25
CA ASN A 150 -31.88 -18.11 -33.52
C ASN A 150 -31.28 -18.72 -32.23
N GLY A 151 -30.82 -19.98 -32.29
CA GLY A 151 -30.12 -20.63 -31.18
C GLY A 151 -31.00 -21.32 -30.13
N ALA A 152 -32.26 -21.62 -30.43
CA ALA A 152 -33.15 -22.33 -29.51
C ALA A 152 -32.63 -23.75 -29.18
N LEU A 153 -32.47 -24.05 -27.88
CA LEU A 153 -32.23 -25.40 -27.37
C LEU A 153 -33.58 -26.10 -27.19
N VAL A 154 -33.79 -27.20 -27.91
CA VAL A 154 -35.01 -28.01 -27.80
C VAL A 154 -34.67 -29.29 -27.05
N VAL A 155 -35.29 -29.48 -25.89
CA VAL A 155 -35.13 -30.68 -25.07
C VAL A 155 -36.35 -31.57 -25.26
N ILE A 156 -36.14 -32.77 -25.80
CA ILE A 156 -37.20 -33.75 -26.07
C ILE A 156 -37.00 -34.93 -25.12
N SER A 157 -38.04 -35.31 -24.36
CA SER A 157 -37.99 -36.46 -23.45
C SER A 157 -39.05 -37.50 -23.79
N GLY A 158 -38.65 -38.77 -23.98
CA GLY A 158 -39.54 -39.93 -24.21
C GLY A 158 -39.15 -40.82 -25.39
N THR A 159 -39.78 -41.99 -25.51
CA THR A 159 -39.33 -43.14 -26.32
C THR A 159 -39.62 -43.07 -27.83
N SER A 160 -40.43 -42.13 -28.34
CA SER A 160 -40.67 -41.95 -29.78
C SER A 160 -41.17 -40.54 -30.10
N HIS A 161 -40.38 -39.77 -30.86
CA HIS A 161 -40.70 -38.38 -31.20
C HIS A 161 -40.37 -38.08 -32.67
N THR A 162 -41.28 -37.39 -33.35
CA THR A 162 -41.06 -36.85 -34.70
C THR A 162 -40.95 -35.33 -34.62
N THR A 163 -39.78 -34.79 -34.94
CA THR A 163 -39.53 -33.35 -34.99
C THR A 163 -39.63 -32.86 -36.43
N ILE A 164 -40.60 -32.00 -36.72
CA ILE A 164 -40.73 -31.36 -38.04
C ILE A 164 -40.19 -29.94 -37.92
N LEU A 165 -39.14 -29.64 -38.68
CA LEU A 165 -38.57 -28.29 -38.77
C LEU A 165 -39.26 -27.54 -39.92
N PRO A 166 -39.78 -26.32 -39.69
CA PRO A 166 -40.33 -25.52 -40.78
C PRO A 166 -39.21 -25.04 -41.72
N THR A 167 -39.46 -25.11 -43.02
CA THR A 167 -38.64 -24.48 -44.06
C THR A 167 -39.07 -23.01 -44.26
N PRO A 168 -38.14 -22.05 -44.48
CA PRO A 168 -36.68 -22.16 -44.58
C PRO A 168 -35.97 -21.71 -43.29
N ILE A 169 -35.08 -22.55 -42.77
CA ILE A 169 -34.18 -22.19 -41.67
C ILE A 169 -32.97 -21.47 -42.27
N GLY A 170 -32.92 -20.15 -42.13
CA GLY A 170 -31.78 -19.37 -42.61
C GLY A 170 -30.52 -19.72 -41.82
N ARG A 171 -29.58 -20.44 -42.46
CA ARG A 171 -28.13 -20.57 -42.12
C ARG A 171 -27.69 -20.82 -40.67
N ALA A 172 -28.59 -21.07 -39.71
CA ALA A 172 -28.28 -21.22 -38.30
C ALA A 172 -28.51 -22.67 -37.86
N GLY A 173 -27.43 -23.34 -37.47
CA GLY A 173 -27.46 -24.71 -36.98
C GLY A 173 -28.29 -24.85 -35.71
N ILE A 174 -29.31 -25.71 -35.76
CA ILE A 174 -30.08 -26.13 -34.59
C ILE A 174 -29.30 -27.25 -33.89
N ARG A 175 -28.99 -27.10 -32.60
CA ARG A 175 -28.49 -28.19 -31.74
C ARG A 175 -29.67 -28.87 -31.06
N ILE A 176 -29.81 -30.18 -31.31
CA ILE A 176 -30.83 -31.03 -30.68
C ILE A 176 -30.07 -31.99 -29.76
N ASP A 177 -30.22 -31.81 -28.45
CA ASP A 177 -29.63 -32.71 -27.44
C ASP A 177 -30.73 -33.64 -26.89
N LEU A 178 -30.52 -34.96 -27.01
CA LEU A 178 -31.48 -35.97 -26.60
C LEU A 178 -31.09 -36.54 -25.22
N LEU A 179 -32.01 -36.49 -24.25
CA LEU A 179 -31.81 -37.15 -22.95
C LEU A 179 -32.58 -38.48 -22.91
N ASN A 180 -31.82 -39.58 -22.83
CA ASN A 180 -32.28 -40.95 -22.54
C ASN A 180 -33.37 -41.54 -23.46
N GLY A 181 -32.96 -42.09 -24.61
CA GLY A 181 -33.83 -42.95 -25.44
C GLY A 181 -33.04 -43.88 -26.36
N THR A 182 -33.38 -45.16 -26.37
CA THR A 182 -32.61 -46.28 -26.96
C THR A 182 -32.75 -46.44 -28.48
N SER A 183 -33.51 -45.60 -29.20
CA SER A 183 -33.56 -45.56 -30.67
C SER A 183 -34.19 -44.26 -31.15
N TYR A 184 -33.53 -43.56 -32.08
CA TYR A 184 -34.03 -42.32 -32.68
C TYR A 184 -33.84 -42.36 -34.18
N THR A 185 -34.87 -41.98 -34.94
CA THR A 185 -34.77 -41.82 -36.40
C THR A 185 -34.86 -40.33 -36.69
N GLN A 186 -33.72 -39.70 -37.00
CA GLN A 186 -33.69 -38.31 -37.44
C GLN A 186 -33.87 -38.27 -38.96
N THR A 187 -35.00 -37.73 -39.44
CA THR A 187 -35.14 -37.40 -40.85
C THR A 187 -34.82 -35.91 -41.01
N VAL A 188 -33.56 -35.58 -41.27
CA VAL A 188 -33.18 -34.21 -41.65
C VAL A 188 -33.28 -34.08 -43.17
N SER A 189 -34.31 -33.42 -43.66
CA SER A 189 -34.37 -32.98 -45.05
C SER A 189 -33.61 -31.67 -45.18
N THR A 190 -32.32 -31.72 -45.56
CA THR A 190 -31.57 -30.50 -45.91
C THR A 190 -31.52 -30.31 -47.43
N PRO A 191 -31.56 -29.08 -47.95
CA PRO A 191 -30.96 -28.79 -49.25
C PRO A 191 -29.44 -29.00 -49.15
N SER A 192 -28.80 -29.41 -50.25
CA SER A 192 -27.38 -29.81 -50.28
C SER A 192 -26.42 -28.81 -49.61
N GLY A 193 -25.48 -29.29 -48.78
CA GLY A 193 -24.27 -28.53 -48.42
C GLY A 193 -23.96 -28.31 -46.93
N THR A 194 -24.31 -29.23 -46.01
CA THR A 194 -23.97 -29.05 -44.58
C THR A 194 -22.70 -29.83 -44.19
N HIS A 195 -21.68 -29.13 -43.70
CA HIS A 195 -20.41 -29.71 -43.22
C HIS A 195 -20.44 -29.94 -41.69
N ILE A 196 -19.98 -31.12 -41.24
CA ILE A 196 -19.69 -31.43 -39.83
C ILE A 196 -18.17 -31.30 -39.63
N ASN A 197 -17.74 -30.46 -38.70
CA ASN A 197 -16.32 -30.20 -38.44
C ASN A 197 -15.92 -30.61 -37.01
N SER A 198 -14.93 -31.48 -36.90
CA SER A 198 -14.26 -31.87 -35.65
C SER A 198 -12.76 -31.57 -35.78
N PRO A 199 -12.19 -30.57 -35.09
CA PRO A 199 -10.77 -30.28 -35.21
C PRO A 199 -9.95 -30.99 -34.13
N GLY A 200 -8.89 -31.68 -34.57
CA GLY A 200 -7.75 -32.07 -33.74
C GLY A 200 -6.42 -31.73 -34.41
N VAL A 201 -5.44 -31.40 -33.56
CA VAL A 201 -3.98 -31.61 -33.67
C VAL A 201 -3.07 -30.57 -34.35
N ALA A 202 -1.97 -30.27 -33.61
CA ALA A 202 -0.57 -29.94 -33.97
C ALA A 202 -0.12 -28.53 -33.55
N ALA A 203 1.12 -28.21 -33.15
CA ALA A 203 2.32 -28.87 -32.63
C ALA A 203 3.36 -27.74 -32.38
N ASP A 204 4.33 -27.99 -31.50
CA ASP A 204 5.74 -27.58 -31.60
C ASP A 204 6.35 -26.36 -30.84
N SER A 205 7.52 -26.70 -30.28
CA SER A 205 8.80 -26.05 -29.98
C SER A 205 9.11 -25.08 -28.81
N THR A 206 10.26 -25.43 -28.24
CA THR A 206 11.11 -24.94 -27.14
C THR A 206 11.73 -23.56 -27.31
N SER A 207 12.13 -22.92 -26.20
CA SER A 207 13.36 -22.09 -26.11
C SER A 207 13.84 -21.91 -24.66
N SER A 208 15.15 -21.70 -24.52
CA SER A 208 15.96 -21.76 -23.31
C SER A 208 16.64 -20.40 -23.01
N PHE A 209 17.40 -20.38 -21.91
CA PHE A 209 18.47 -19.46 -21.49
C PHE A 209 18.15 -18.25 -20.59
N ALA A 210 18.77 -18.25 -19.41
CA ALA A 210 19.35 -17.06 -18.78
C ALA A 210 20.54 -17.46 -17.88
N LEU A 211 21.71 -16.89 -18.17
CA LEU A 211 22.94 -16.97 -17.37
C LEU A 211 22.87 -15.95 -16.23
N GLN A 212 23.31 -16.32 -15.03
CA GLN A 212 23.56 -15.35 -13.96
C GLN A 212 25.05 -15.00 -13.88
N PRO A 213 25.43 -13.71 -13.79
CA PRO A 213 26.75 -13.34 -13.30
C PRO A 213 26.63 -12.49 -12.04
N SER A 214 27.21 -12.94 -10.94
CA SER A 214 27.63 -12.06 -9.84
C SER A 214 28.77 -12.75 -9.11
N PHE A 215 30.01 -12.34 -9.38
CA PHE A 215 31.14 -12.66 -8.51
C PHE A 215 31.63 -11.35 -7.89
N THR A 216 31.83 -11.38 -6.58
CA THR A 216 32.42 -10.26 -5.82
C THR A 216 33.90 -10.57 -5.63
N ILE A 217 34.78 -9.69 -6.11
CA ILE A 217 36.21 -9.78 -5.82
C ILE A 217 36.43 -9.26 -4.39
N VAL A 218 36.78 -10.16 -3.48
CA VAL A 218 37.34 -9.79 -2.17
C VAL A 218 38.85 -9.96 -2.27
N ARG A 219 39.61 -8.85 -2.27
CA ARG A 219 41.08 -8.90 -2.12
C ARG A 219 41.41 -8.76 -0.63
N MET A 220 41.92 -9.82 -0.02
CA MET A 220 42.52 -9.77 1.32
C MET A 220 44.04 -9.79 1.18
N ALA A 221 44.74 -8.91 1.91
CA ALA A 221 46.18 -9.07 2.14
C ALA A 221 46.41 -10.28 3.07
N SER A 222 47.52 -11.00 2.86
CA SER A 222 47.83 -12.27 3.52
C SER A 222 48.16 -12.17 5.02
N ASP A 223 48.19 -10.97 5.61
CA ASP A 223 48.50 -10.73 7.02
C ASP A 223 47.31 -10.24 7.86
N GLY A 224 46.11 -10.13 7.26
CA GLY A 224 44.90 -9.70 7.95
C GLY A 224 44.88 -8.22 8.36
N SER A 225 45.86 -7.42 7.93
CA SER A 225 45.94 -6.00 8.24
C SER A 225 45.44 -5.15 7.07
N ASN A 226 44.56 -4.18 7.36
CA ASN A 226 44.08 -3.22 6.37
C ASN A 226 45.11 -2.11 6.24
N TRP A 227 46.01 -2.19 5.24
CA TRP A 227 47.07 -1.21 4.98
C TRP A 227 46.56 0.13 4.41
N PHE A 228 45.26 0.27 4.23
CA PHE A 228 44.60 1.54 3.95
C PHE A 228 43.71 1.84 5.16
N ALA A 229 44.22 2.63 6.11
CA ALA A 229 43.31 3.65 6.63
C ALA A 229 42.97 4.47 5.39
N ASP A 230 41.77 4.30 4.86
CA ASP A 230 41.31 5.15 3.76
C ASP A 230 41.66 6.58 4.17
N PRO A 231 42.35 7.37 3.32
CA PRO A 231 42.51 8.79 3.60
C PRO A 231 41.13 9.34 3.95
N PRO A 232 41.01 10.32 4.87
CA PRO A 232 39.70 10.87 5.25
C PRO A 232 38.90 11.09 3.97
N GLN A 233 37.79 10.36 3.81
CA GLN A 233 37.04 10.35 2.56
C GLN A 233 36.76 11.82 2.18
N SER A 234 37.32 12.28 1.07
CA SER A 234 37.05 13.63 0.56
C SER A 234 35.70 13.70 -0.15
N ASN A 235 35.12 12.54 -0.46
CA ASN A 235 33.83 12.44 -1.12
C ASN A 235 32.71 12.37 -0.09
N ALA A 236 31.58 12.96 -0.47
CA ALA A 236 30.33 12.82 0.26
C ALA A 236 30.01 11.34 0.52
N ASP A 237 29.74 10.97 1.77
CA ASP A 237 29.31 9.63 2.16
C ASP A 237 27.97 9.70 2.90
N TRP A 238 27.03 8.88 2.45
CA TRP A 238 25.71 8.77 3.07
C TRP A 238 25.78 8.36 4.54
N ASN A 239 26.76 7.55 4.92
CA ASN A 239 26.92 7.01 6.27
C ASN A 239 27.81 7.90 7.16
N ALA A 240 28.47 8.92 6.62
CA ALA A 240 29.24 9.86 7.42
C ALA A 240 28.33 10.66 8.37
N THR A 241 28.71 10.70 9.64
CA THR A 241 28.02 11.44 10.72
C THR A 241 28.77 12.69 11.17
N ALA A 242 30.01 12.85 10.71
CA ALA A 242 30.88 14.00 10.96
C ALA A 242 31.96 14.07 9.86
N GLY A 243 32.67 15.19 9.78
CA GLY A 243 33.81 15.35 8.87
C GLY A 243 33.44 15.89 7.50
N ILE A 244 34.46 16.01 6.65
CA ILE A 244 34.35 16.58 5.29
C ILE A 244 33.46 15.74 4.36
N ALA A 245 33.30 14.45 4.65
CA ALA A 245 32.42 13.54 3.92
C ALA A 245 30.93 13.68 4.31
N GLN A 246 30.63 14.35 5.43
CA GLN A 246 29.26 14.43 5.93
C GLN A 246 28.37 15.24 4.97
N ILE A 247 27.26 14.62 4.58
CA ILE A 247 26.15 15.33 3.93
C ILE A 247 25.32 16.00 5.03
N LEU A 248 25.30 17.33 5.04
CA LEU A 248 24.49 18.13 5.96
C LEU A 248 23.00 18.00 5.62
N HIS A 249 22.15 18.10 6.65
CA HIS A 249 20.68 18.04 6.56
C HIS A 249 20.10 16.85 5.77
N LYS A 250 20.84 15.74 5.66
CA LYS A 250 20.35 14.54 4.98
C LYS A 250 19.08 14.00 5.65
N PRO A 251 18.11 13.50 4.86
CA PRO A 251 16.86 12.98 5.40
C PRO A 251 17.10 11.67 6.16
N ALA A 252 16.35 11.48 7.24
CA ALA A 252 16.25 10.19 7.89
C ALA A 252 15.39 9.26 7.03
N LEU A 253 15.93 8.09 6.70
CA LEU A 253 15.20 7.07 5.95
C LEU A 253 14.39 6.19 6.91
N ALA A 254 13.15 5.90 6.54
CA ALA A 254 12.36 4.88 7.23
C ALA A 254 12.95 3.48 6.95
N PRO A 255 12.75 2.49 7.85
CA PRO A 255 13.32 1.14 7.67
C PRO A 255 12.92 0.49 6.35
N VAL A 256 11.68 0.71 5.88
CA VAL A 256 11.19 0.21 4.58
C VAL A 256 12.03 0.69 3.39
N ALA A 257 12.66 1.86 3.48
CA ALA A 257 13.45 2.43 2.39
C ALA A 257 14.75 1.67 2.12
N THR A 258 15.26 0.93 3.11
CA THR A 258 16.48 0.13 2.99
C THR A 258 16.20 -1.36 2.92
N SER A 259 15.18 -1.84 3.63
CA SER A 259 14.84 -3.28 3.65
C SER A 259 14.02 -3.72 2.44
N CYS A 260 13.29 -2.78 1.82
CA CYS A 260 12.23 -3.07 0.84
C CYS A 260 11.16 -4.06 1.36
N ASN A 261 11.03 -4.20 2.69
CA ASN A 261 10.13 -5.15 3.30
C ASN A 261 8.79 -4.49 3.64
N TYR A 262 7.70 -5.07 3.14
CA TYR A 262 6.33 -4.64 3.48
C TYR A 262 6.07 -4.63 5.00
N ALA A 263 6.76 -5.50 5.74
CA ALA A 263 6.63 -5.59 7.18
C ALA A 263 7.02 -4.31 7.92
N ASP A 264 7.91 -3.51 7.33
CA ASP A 264 8.47 -2.31 7.94
C ASP A 264 7.57 -1.07 7.76
N LEU A 265 6.47 -1.21 7.01
CA LEU A 265 5.47 -0.16 6.89
C LEU A 265 4.65 -0.03 8.16
N THR A 266 4.48 1.21 8.60
CA THR A 266 3.54 1.60 9.65
C THR A 266 2.17 1.88 9.03
N ASN A 267 1.11 1.90 9.87
CA ASN A 267 -0.27 2.14 9.43
C ASN A 267 -0.76 1.17 8.34
N ARG A 268 -0.30 -0.07 8.38
CA ARG A 268 -0.80 -1.10 7.47
C ARG A 268 -2.26 -1.43 7.81
N PRO A 269 -3.09 -1.80 6.81
CA PRO A 269 -4.38 -2.41 7.05
C PRO A 269 -4.24 -3.61 7.99
N ALA A 270 -4.86 -3.56 9.17
CA ALA A 270 -4.81 -4.61 10.18
C ALA A 270 -6.12 -4.63 10.97
N SER A 271 -6.54 -5.83 11.41
CA SER A 271 -7.69 -5.96 12.31
C SER A 271 -7.44 -5.15 13.59
N ALA A 272 -8.40 -4.30 13.94
CA ALA A 272 -8.29 -3.45 15.12
C ALA A 272 -8.94 -4.11 16.33
N ILE A 273 -8.32 -4.01 17.52
CA ILE A 273 -8.93 -4.44 18.78
C ILE A 273 -9.24 -3.19 19.61
N VAL A 274 -10.50 -3.02 20.01
CA VAL A 274 -10.97 -1.88 20.79
C VAL A 274 -11.50 -2.37 22.13
N ASN A 275 -10.79 -2.04 23.21
CA ASN A 275 -11.25 -2.31 24.57
C ASN A 275 -12.12 -1.15 25.07
N LEU A 276 -13.42 -1.40 25.17
CA LEU A 276 -14.41 -0.42 25.59
C LEU A 276 -14.46 -0.32 27.11
N GLN A 277 -14.89 0.83 27.62
CA GLN A 277 -15.19 1.02 29.04
C GLN A 277 -16.65 0.65 29.31
N ALA A 278 -16.91 0.08 30.49
CA ALA A 278 -18.28 -0.17 30.93
C ALA A 278 -19.01 1.16 31.14
N GLY A 279 -20.26 1.23 30.69
CA GLY A 279 -21.05 2.45 30.81
C GLY A 279 -22.54 2.23 30.52
N ALA A 280 -23.37 3.19 30.92
CA ALA A 280 -24.80 3.18 30.61
C ALA A 280 -25.08 3.46 29.13
N ALA A 281 -24.18 4.18 28.46
CA ALA A 281 -24.19 4.41 27.02
C ALA A 281 -22.80 4.14 26.46
N VAL A 282 -22.70 3.30 25.44
CA VAL A 282 -21.45 2.95 24.77
C VAL A 282 -21.61 3.13 23.26
N MET A 283 -20.60 3.75 22.65
CA MET A 283 -20.54 3.95 21.21
C MET A 283 -19.55 2.96 20.58
N LEU A 284 -20.01 2.27 19.54
CA LEU A 284 -19.20 1.43 18.67
C LEU A 284 -18.82 2.27 17.45
N ASP A 285 -17.58 2.78 17.45
CA ASP A 285 -17.09 3.70 16.42
C ASP A 285 -16.38 2.94 15.29
N LEU A 286 -16.91 3.03 14.07
CA LEU A 286 -16.40 2.33 12.89
C LEU A 286 -15.35 3.14 12.11
N THR A 287 -14.88 4.28 12.63
CA THR A 287 -13.85 5.13 11.97
C THR A 287 -12.59 4.35 11.59
N LEU A 288 -12.21 3.31 12.34
CA LEU A 288 -11.05 2.49 12.00
C LEU A 288 -11.25 1.71 10.69
N ILE A 289 -12.47 1.30 10.35
CA ILE A 289 -12.79 0.67 9.06
C ILE A 289 -12.67 1.70 7.93
N VAL A 290 -13.13 2.94 8.16
CA VAL A 290 -12.95 4.06 7.22
C VAL A 290 -11.45 4.32 6.96
N ASN A 291 -10.62 4.12 7.97
CA ASN A 291 -9.16 4.26 7.90
C ASN A 291 -8.44 2.96 7.46
N GLY A 292 -9.16 2.02 6.85
CA GLY A 292 -8.56 0.84 6.21
C GLY A 292 -8.38 -0.39 7.09
N ALA A 293 -8.91 -0.42 8.31
CA ALA A 293 -9.00 -1.67 9.07
C ALA A 293 -10.02 -2.61 8.40
N PRO A 294 -9.66 -3.86 8.07
CA PRO A 294 -10.59 -4.82 7.45
C PRO A 294 -11.69 -5.27 8.43
N GLU A 295 -11.44 -5.20 9.74
CA GLU A 295 -12.34 -5.66 10.80
C GLU A 295 -12.03 -4.93 12.12
N ILE A 296 -13.04 -4.75 12.97
CA ILE A 296 -12.87 -4.31 14.36
C ILE A 296 -13.38 -5.40 15.33
N LEU A 297 -12.59 -5.72 16.34
CA LEU A 297 -12.98 -6.55 17.49
C LEU A 297 -13.21 -5.64 18.70
N PHE A 298 -14.48 -5.42 19.05
CA PHE A 298 -14.87 -4.70 20.26
C PHE A 298 -14.93 -5.65 21.45
N ASN A 299 -14.22 -5.31 22.53
CA ASN A 299 -14.31 -5.98 23.82
C ASN A 299 -15.05 -5.06 24.80
N LEU A 300 -16.26 -5.44 25.20
CA LEU A 300 -17.15 -4.64 26.03
C LEU A 300 -17.41 -5.31 27.39
N PRO A 301 -16.90 -4.76 28.50
CA PRO A 301 -17.36 -5.13 29.83
C PRO A 301 -18.72 -4.49 30.13
N VAL A 302 -19.66 -5.27 30.67
CA VAL A 302 -20.94 -4.76 31.19
C VAL A 302 -21.01 -5.01 32.69
N ALA A 303 -21.33 -3.96 33.45
CA ALA A 303 -21.43 -4.03 34.91
C ALA A 303 -22.65 -4.86 35.37
N GLY A 304 -22.57 -5.39 36.60
CA GLY A 304 -23.64 -6.20 37.18
C GLY A 304 -24.90 -5.38 37.43
N GLY A 305 -26.07 -5.91 37.03
CA GLY A 305 -27.37 -5.23 37.13
C GLY A 305 -27.51 -3.98 36.24
N ALA A 306 -26.48 -3.61 35.48
CA ALA A 306 -26.50 -2.45 34.61
C ALA A 306 -27.21 -2.77 33.29
N THR A 307 -27.85 -1.75 32.73
CA THR A 307 -28.38 -1.75 31.38
C THR A 307 -27.54 -0.81 30.52
N THR A 308 -26.81 -1.37 29.56
CA THR A 308 -25.94 -0.61 28.64
C THR A 308 -26.65 -0.39 27.32
N THR A 309 -26.80 0.87 26.90
CA THR A 309 -27.34 1.22 25.59
C THR A 309 -26.22 1.36 24.58
N LEU A 310 -26.33 0.65 23.46
CA LEU A 310 -25.35 0.73 22.38
C LEU A 310 -25.79 1.73 21.31
N THR A 311 -24.80 2.42 20.75
CA THR A 311 -24.93 3.24 19.53
C THR A 311 -23.81 2.87 18.57
N ILE A 312 -24.06 2.97 17.27
CA ILE A 312 -23.04 2.73 16.23
C ILE A 312 -22.81 4.06 15.51
N ALA A 313 -21.55 4.43 15.31
CA ALA A 313 -21.16 5.69 14.69
C ALA A 313 -20.14 5.48 13.56
N ASN A 314 -20.10 6.46 12.66
CA ASN A 314 -19.13 6.56 11.56
C ASN A 314 -19.04 5.32 10.66
N PRO A 315 -20.16 4.73 10.20
CA PRO A 315 -20.10 3.68 9.19
C PRO A 315 -19.42 4.20 7.91
N PRO A 316 -18.68 3.36 7.17
CA PRO A 316 -18.16 3.74 5.87
C PRO A 316 -19.29 4.02 4.89
N ALA A 317 -18.98 4.69 3.77
CA ALA A 317 -19.97 5.04 2.75
C ALA A 317 -20.70 3.81 2.18
N ALA A 318 -21.95 4.00 1.75
CA ALA A 318 -22.75 2.94 1.14
C ALA A 318 -22.05 2.28 -0.06
N GLY A 319 -22.15 0.96 -0.17
CA GLY A 319 -21.42 0.13 -1.13
C GLY A 319 -20.15 -0.50 -0.56
N VAL A 320 -19.65 -0.02 0.59
CA VAL A 320 -18.55 -0.64 1.33
C VAL A 320 -19.13 -1.56 2.42
N LEU A 321 -18.71 -2.83 2.43
CA LEU A 321 -19.03 -3.75 3.51
C LEU A 321 -18.21 -3.39 4.76
N ALA A 322 -18.89 -3.19 5.88
CA ALA A 322 -18.27 -3.02 7.19
C ALA A 322 -18.72 -4.13 8.12
N GLU A 323 -17.78 -4.85 8.70
CA GLU A 323 -18.01 -5.91 9.68
C GLU A 323 -17.25 -5.60 10.97
N PHE A 324 -17.86 -5.92 12.10
CA PHE A 324 -17.20 -5.93 13.39
C PHE A 324 -17.74 -7.05 14.27
N VAL A 325 -16.86 -7.53 15.16
CA VAL A 325 -17.20 -8.51 16.19
C VAL A 325 -17.32 -7.77 17.52
N LEU A 326 -18.41 -8.02 18.23
CA LEU A 326 -18.61 -7.53 19.59
C LEU A 326 -18.56 -8.72 20.55
N VAL A 327 -17.58 -8.72 21.45
CA VAL A 327 -17.50 -9.63 22.59
C VAL A 327 -17.95 -8.88 23.84
N VAL A 328 -19.01 -9.37 24.47
CA VAL A 328 -19.57 -8.81 25.70
C VAL A 328 -19.12 -9.67 26.88
N ALA A 329 -18.39 -9.05 27.80
CA ALA A 329 -18.05 -9.66 29.08
C ALA A 329 -19.15 -9.38 30.11
N ASN A 330 -19.92 -10.42 30.42
CA ASN A 330 -21.09 -10.33 31.29
C ASN A 330 -20.70 -10.28 32.77
N SER A 331 -21.47 -9.49 33.50
CA SER A 331 -21.61 -9.58 34.96
C SER A 331 -23.00 -10.14 35.31
N ALA A 332 -23.24 -10.36 36.60
CA ALA A 332 -24.55 -10.82 37.07
C ALA A 332 -25.67 -9.85 36.67
N ASN A 333 -26.70 -10.34 35.99
CA ASN A 333 -27.86 -9.57 35.50
C ASN A 333 -27.51 -8.43 34.52
N SER A 334 -26.39 -8.50 33.80
CA SER A 334 -26.05 -7.53 32.75
C SER A 334 -27.08 -7.53 31.61
N LYS A 335 -27.39 -6.34 31.08
CA LYS A 335 -28.32 -6.15 29.96
C LYS A 335 -27.77 -5.20 28.92
N ILE A 336 -28.11 -5.44 27.66
CA ILE A 336 -27.85 -4.51 26.55
C ILE A 336 -29.17 -4.06 25.93
N VAL A 337 -29.24 -2.76 25.60
CA VAL A 337 -30.24 -2.19 24.71
C VAL A 337 -29.60 -2.02 23.35
N TRP A 338 -30.06 -2.82 22.38
CA TRP A 338 -29.55 -2.82 21.02
C TRP A 338 -30.09 -1.63 20.21
N PRO A 339 -29.30 -1.05 19.28
CA PRO A 339 -29.79 -0.06 18.34
C PRO A 339 -30.93 -0.64 17.49
N ALA A 340 -31.99 0.15 17.27
CA ALA A 340 -33.12 -0.25 16.43
C ALA A 340 -32.75 -0.42 14.93
N SER A 341 -31.58 0.07 14.51
CA SER A 341 -31.03 -0.13 13.18
C SER A 341 -30.51 -1.55 12.95
N ILE A 342 -30.27 -2.33 14.01
CA ILE A 342 -29.85 -3.73 13.89
C ILE A 342 -31.08 -4.62 13.63
N ARG A 343 -30.98 -5.42 12.58
CA ARG A 343 -31.93 -6.48 12.21
C ARG A 343 -31.36 -7.82 12.66
N TRP A 344 -32.15 -8.51 13.47
CA TRP A 344 -31.81 -9.82 14.03
C TRP A 344 -32.60 -10.94 13.34
N PRO A 345 -32.07 -12.18 13.31
CA PRO A 345 -32.83 -13.34 12.87
C PRO A 345 -34.17 -13.43 13.61
N GLN A 346 -35.25 -13.72 12.87
CA GLN A 346 -36.61 -13.81 13.42
C GLN A 346 -37.15 -12.50 14.07
N GLY A 347 -36.50 -11.35 13.81
CA GLY A 347 -37.00 -10.02 14.19
C GLY A 347 -36.90 -9.68 15.68
N SER A 348 -36.32 -10.56 16.51
CA SER A 348 -36.18 -10.34 17.96
C SER A 348 -34.70 -10.18 18.34
N ALA A 349 -34.39 -9.14 19.11
CA ALA A 349 -33.02 -8.92 19.58
C ALA A 349 -32.62 -9.96 20.63
N PRO A 350 -31.37 -10.47 20.61
CA PRO A 350 -30.90 -11.46 21.56
C PRO A 350 -30.73 -10.86 22.95
N SER A 351 -31.06 -11.64 23.99
CA SER A 351 -30.69 -11.33 25.36
C SER A 351 -29.23 -11.71 25.62
N LEU A 352 -28.59 -11.01 26.56
CA LEU A 352 -27.33 -11.44 27.12
C LEU A 352 -27.52 -12.62 28.07
N THR A 353 -26.46 -13.43 28.23
CA THR A 353 -26.39 -14.50 29.23
C THR A 353 -26.56 -13.94 30.64
N GLY A 354 -26.00 -12.75 30.93
CA GLY A 354 -26.21 -12.07 32.21
C GLY A 354 -25.67 -12.84 33.43
N VAL A 355 -24.70 -13.72 33.22
CA VAL A 355 -24.00 -14.47 34.29
C VAL A 355 -22.58 -13.93 34.39
N ALA A 356 -22.12 -13.71 35.62
CA ALA A 356 -20.78 -13.17 35.86
C ALA A 356 -19.69 -14.07 35.30
N GLY A 357 -18.76 -13.48 34.55
CA GLY A 357 -17.61 -14.17 33.97
C GLY A 357 -17.91 -14.89 32.65
N LYS A 358 -19.12 -14.76 32.11
CA LYS A 358 -19.52 -15.36 30.83
C LYS A 358 -19.36 -14.41 29.66
N LEU A 359 -18.95 -14.94 28.51
CA LEU A 359 -18.82 -14.16 27.27
C LEU A 359 -19.99 -14.46 26.32
N ASP A 360 -20.50 -13.41 25.69
CA ASP A 360 -21.39 -13.49 24.54
C ASP A 360 -20.76 -12.77 23.34
N THR A 361 -20.74 -13.43 22.19
CA THR A 361 -20.10 -12.92 20.97
C THR A 361 -21.14 -12.70 19.88
N PHE A 362 -21.09 -11.52 19.26
CA PHE A 362 -21.99 -11.10 18.20
C PHE A 362 -21.17 -10.66 16.99
N VAL A 363 -21.65 -11.00 15.80
CA VAL A 363 -21.11 -10.49 14.54
C VAL A 363 -22.15 -9.57 13.94
N ILE A 364 -21.72 -8.35 13.59
CA ILE A 364 -22.59 -7.31 13.07
C ILE A 364 -21.92 -6.69 11.84
N TYR A 365 -22.70 -6.46 10.79
CA TYR A 365 -22.21 -5.86 9.56
C TYR A 365 -23.24 -4.97 8.87
N THR A 366 -22.78 -4.09 7.99
CA THR A 366 -23.60 -3.22 7.13
C THR A 366 -22.95 -3.06 5.75
N GLN A 367 -23.75 -2.76 4.73
CA GLN A 367 -23.28 -2.41 3.39
C GLN A 367 -23.91 -1.11 2.86
N ASP A 368 -24.86 -0.52 3.61
CA ASP A 368 -25.72 0.58 3.16
C ASP A 368 -25.40 1.91 3.84
N GLY A 369 -24.16 2.09 4.30
CA GLY A 369 -23.75 3.30 5.01
C GLY A 369 -24.30 3.38 6.43
N GLY A 370 -24.65 2.24 7.03
CA GLY A 370 -25.20 2.15 8.38
C GLY A 370 -26.66 2.57 8.51
N ALA A 371 -27.40 2.62 7.40
CA ALA A 371 -28.85 2.77 7.46
C ALA A 371 -29.51 1.53 8.09
N THR A 372 -28.99 0.35 7.76
CA THR A 372 -29.35 -0.91 8.42
C THR A 372 -28.10 -1.74 8.75
N TYR A 373 -28.19 -2.51 9.83
CA TYR A 373 -27.16 -3.47 10.22
C TYR A 373 -27.79 -4.86 10.32
N CYS A 374 -27.08 -5.88 9.86
CA CYS A 374 -27.43 -7.27 10.10
C CYS A 374 -26.58 -7.79 11.25
N GLY A 375 -27.20 -8.40 12.25
CA GLY A 375 -26.49 -8.98 13.38
C GLY A 375 -26.89 -10.42 13.63
N PHE A 376 -25.97 -11.24 14.12
CA PHE A 376 -26.30 -12.58 14.64
C PHE A 376 -25.43 -12.92 15.85
N VAL A 377 -25.91 -13.90 16.61
CA VAL A 377 -25.19 -14.44 17.77
C VAL A 377 -24.20 -15.48 17.27
N ALA A 378 -22.91 -15.23 17.45
CA ALA A 378 -21.86 -16.18 17.11
C ALA A 378 -21.59 -17.17 18.26
N ALA A 379 -21.68 -16.72 19.51
CA ALA A 379 -21.57 -17.56 20.68
C ALA A 379 -22.26 -16.93 21.90
N GLN A 380 -22.74 -17.76 22.83
CA GLN A 380 -23.30 -17.31 24.11
C GLN A 380 -22.88 -18.24 25.25
N ASN A 381 -22.81 -17.70 26.46
CA ASN A 381 -22.53 -18.42 27.71
C ASN A 381 -21.19 -19.19 27.72
N GLN A 382 -20.17 -18.66 27.05
CA GLN A 382 -18.81 -19.22 27.09
C GLN A 382 -18.15 -18.97 28.45
#